data_AF-A0A8G2L761-F1
#
_entry.id   AF-A0A8G2L761-F1
#
_cell.length_a   1.000
_cell.length_b   1.000
_cell.length_c   1.000
_cell.angle_alpha   90.00
_cell.angle_beta   90.00
_cell.angle_gamma   90.00
#
_symmetry.space_group_name_H-M   'P 1'
#
loop_
_entity.id
_entity.type
_entity.pdbx_description
1 polymer ?
#
loop_
_entity_poly.entity_id
_entity_poly.type
_entity_poly.pdbx_seq_one_letter_code
_entity_poly.pdbx_strand_id
1 'polypeptide(L)'
;MISSFTLDNELSGIIKNIFIKEYSKNIRYIYVTDLVNPAYSIYVRNNDYKIPEEQVRILESGGEMHEMARSFFENMPGFMSFEETVAGKNNLKGIIGRIDFVFENYIVEFKSKHAEAITIDDVKNKYIMDLEQCIFYAVMNKNDECRLVFVNDKMESYGFIVKIIKGNEIENEMLRRYKMFDDGNGVPKCRYIQSCTLHHDKLCRCDELDTLDYKWLDGLIDIKSFDIKVNLSNYPGISYHDLIYPRRYYHRIKNDDIVKKRAIGPSKYENNRLFYILNDAISESQFAITPEEQRRQNKSSCLNIISNDRYIARNIYDSKFIPYIAKVNNSIYERNPPETYVKELAFECANRNSETGYIIVLYPKMNMKILAYKYSFDLNILKNNAKSLIDKINDALKNDKPEDLDMCPEFSIDSCQFRSCSCRSEIFRNYP
;
A
#
# COMPACT_ATOMS: atom_id res chain seq x y z
N MET A 1 5.57 15.86 24.24
CA MET A 1 5.58 15.54 22.79
C MET A 1 4.61 16.44 22.05
N ILE A 2 3.32 16.45 22.40
CA ILE A 2 2.33 17.40 21.86
C ILE A 2 2.46 18.72 22.62
N SER A 3 2.54 19.82 21.89
CA SER A 3 2.53 21.18 22.44
C SER A 3 1.12 21.77 22.45
N SER A 4 0.31 21.46 21.43
CA SER A 4 -1.12 21.80 21.37
C SER A 4 -1.84 20.99 20.29
N PHE A 5 -3.18 20.93 20.36
CA PHE A 5 -4.01 20.50 19.24
C PHE A 5 -5.29 21.32 19.16
N THR A 6 -5.80 21.52 17.93
CA THR A 6 -7.01 22.29 17.67
C THR A 6 -7.82 21.66 16.53
N LEU A 7 -9.13 21.87 16.52
CA LEU A 7 -9.98 21.51 15.39
C LEU A 7 -9.96 22.62 14.35
N ASP A 8 -9.61 22.29 13.11
CA ASP A 8 -9.63 23.21 11.98
C ASP A 8 -10.96 23.08 11.23
N ASN A 9 -11.91 23.96 11.57
CA ASN A 9 -13.24 23.95 10.97
C ASN A 9 -13.24 24.34 9.49
N GLU A 10 -12.28 25.16 9.06
CA GLU A 10 -12.20 25.63 7.67
C GLU A 10 -11.72 24.50 6.76
N LEU A 11 -10.60 23.86 7.10
CA LEU A 11 -10.11 22.70 6.35
C LEU A 11 -11.12 21.55 6.37
N SER A 12 -11.77 21.32 7.52
CA SER A 12 -12.86 20.35 7.64
C SER A 12 -13.99 20.64 6.64
N GLY A 13 -14.41 21.91 6.53
CA GLY A 13 -15.46 22.35 5.61
C GLY A 13 -15.07 22.20 4.14
N ILE A 14 -13.85 22.60 3.77
CA ILE A 14 -13.31 22.48 2.41
C ILE A 14 -13.34 21.02 1.95
N ILE A 15 -12.73 20.12 2.73
CA ILE A 15 -12.63 18.70 2.38
C ILE A 15 -14.03 18.07 2.34
N LYS A 16 -14.91 18.42 3.30
CA LYS A 16 -16.29 17.91 3.32
C LYS A 16 -17.08 18.26 2.08
N ASN A 17 -17.00 19.49 1.60
CA ASN A 17 -17.77 19.93 0.43
C ASN A 17 -17.33 19.18 -0.84
N ILE A 18 -16.02 18.99 -1.03
CA ILE A 18 -15.50 18.21 -2.15
C ILE A 18 -15.85 16.73 -1.99
N PHE A 19 -15.69 16.18 -0.78
CA PHE A 19 -16.05 14.79 -0.50
C PHE A 19 -17.51 14.48 -0.83
N ILE A 20 -18.46 15.33 -0.42
CA ILE A 20 -19.89 15.10 -0.72
C ILE A 20 -20.13 15.09 -2.24
N LYS A 21 -19.49 16.02 -2.97
CA LYS A 21 -19.56 16.05 -4.44
C LYS A 21 -19.02 14.76 -5.05
N GLU A 22 -17.86 14.28 -4.62
CA GLU A 22 -17.26 13.04 -5.14
C GLU A 22 -18.04 11.80 -4.72
N TYR A 23 -18.51 11.75 -3.48
CA TYR A 23 -19.34 10.66 -2.95
C TYR A 23 -20.64 10.50 -3.75
N SER A 24 -21.26 11.61 -4.15
CA SER A 24 -22.50 11.62 -4.94
C SER A 24 -22.35 10.99 -6.34
N LYS A 25 -21.14 10.93 -6.90
CA LYS A 25 -20.87 10.29 -8.20
C LYS A 25 -20.98 8.77 -8.16
N ASN A 26 -21.11 8.20 -6.96
CA ASN A 26 -21.23 6.76 -6.72
C ASN A 26 -20.15 5.91 -7.40
N ILE A 27 -18.92 6.45 -7.48
CA ILE A 27 -17.80 5.77 -8.14
C ILE A 27 -17.47 4.47 -7.40
N ARG A 28 -17.26 3.40 -8.17
CA ARG A 28 -16.72 2.14 -7.67
C ARG A 28 -15.20 2.18 -7.75
N TYR A 29 -14.54 1.73 -6.69
CA TYR A 29 -13.09 1.61 -6.66
C TYR A 29 -12.66 0.15 -6.86
N ILE A 30 -11.83 -0.06 -7.88
CA ILE A 30 -11.36 -1.36 -8.35
C ILE A 30 -9.83 -1.30 -8.44
N TYR A 31 -9.13 -2.31 -7.92
CA TYR A 31 -7.68 -2.35 -8.03
C TYR A 31 -7.25 -2.81 -9.42
N VAL A 32 -6.07 -2.40 -9.89
CA VAL A 32 -5.45 -2.96 -11.10
C VAL A 32 -5.32 -4.48 -10.99
N THR A 33 -4.98 -5.00 -9.81
CA THR A 33 -4.93 -6.45 -9.55
C THR A 33 -6.29 -7.13 -9.75
N ASP A 34 -7.40 -6.41 -9.56
CA ASP A 34 -8.73 -6.91 -9.89
C ASP A 34 -8.97 -6.90 -11.41
N LEU A 35 -8.49 -5.88 -12.13
CA LEU A 35 -8.65 -5.78 -13.59
C LEU A 35 -7.87 -6.86 -14.35
N VAL A 36 -6.71 -7.30 -13.84
CA VAL A 36 -5.94 -8.39 -14.46
C VAL A 36 -6.48 -9.77 -14.08
N ASN A 37 -7.36 -9.86 -13.08
CA ASN A 37 -7.98 -11.11 -12.64
C ASN A 37 -9.49 -10.96 -12.32
N PRO A 38 -10.31 -10.53 -13.29
CA PRO A 38 -11.68 -10.07 -13.03
C PRO A 38 -12.62 -11.19 -12.55
N ALA A 39 -12.51 -12.41 -13.07
CA ALA A 39 -13.35 -13.54 -12.63
C ALA A 39 -13.17 -13.84 -11.14
N TYR A 40 -11.93 -13.91 -10.66
CA TYR A 40 -11.63 -14.10 -9.24
C TYR A 40 -12.18 -12.93 -8.41
N SER A 41 -11.89 -11.69 -8.82
CA SER A 41 -12.24 -10.51 -8.04
C SER A 41 -13.75 -10.27 -7.97
N ILE A 42 -14.49 -10.51 -9.04
CA ILE A 42 -15.97 -10.46 -9.02
C ILE A 42 -16.52 -11.49 -8.03
N TYR A 43 -15.99 -12.71 -8.05
CA TYR A 43 -16.44 -13.76 -7.12
C TYR A 43 -16.16 -13.37 -5.66
N VAL A 44 -14.93 -13.00 -5.30
CA VAL A 44 -14.54 -12.69 -3.92
C VAL A 44 -15.23 -11.44 -3.37
N ARG A 45 -15.59 -10.48 -4.23
CA ARG A 45 -16.35 -9.29 -3.81
C ARG A 45 -17.80 -9.61 -3.48
N ASN A 46 -18.38 -10.61 -4.15
CA ASN A 46 -19.79 -10.98 -4.02
C ASN A 46 -20.04 -12.11 -3.00
N ASN A 47 -18.97 -12.74 -2.48
CA ASN A 47 -19.07 -13.90 -1.60
C ASN A 47 -18.15 -13.74 -0.39
N ASP A 48 -18.55 -14.26 0.77
CA ASP A 48 -17.69 -14.31 1.96
C ASP A 48 -16.65 -15.43 1.80
N TYR A 49 -15.55 -15.12 1.10
CA TYR A 49 -14.49 -16.06 0.81
C TYR A 49 -13.30 -15.89 1.75
N LYS A 50 -12.90 -16.99 2.42
CA LYS A 50 -11.68 -17.04 3.22
C LYS A 50 -10.55 -17.62 2.40
N ILE A 51 -9.47 -16.85 2.26
CA ILE A 51 -8.24 -17.29 1.57
C ILE A 51 -7.65 -18.49 2.31
N PRO A 52 -7.37 -19.61 1.63
CA PRO A 52 -6.76 -20.79 2.23
C PRO A 52 -5.40 -20.51 2.84
N GLU A 53 -5.09 -21.26 3.90
CA GLU A 53 -3.92 -21.01 4.73
C GLU A 53 -2.58 -21.06 3.98
N GLU A 54 -2.46 -21.95 3.01
CA GLU A 54 -1.26 -22.12 2.19
C GLU A 54 -1.03 -20.89 1.29
N GLN A 55 -2.09 -20.39 0.65
CA GLN A 55 -2.02 -19.16 -0.15
C GLN A 55 -1.64 -17.94 0.70
N VAL A 56 -2.11 -17.87 1.95
CA VAL A 56 -1.69 -16.79 2.87
C VAL A 56 -0.18 -16.84 3.12
N ARG A 57 0.42 -18.03 3.31
CA ARG A 57 1.88 -18.16 3.52
C ARG A 57 2.67 -17.71 2.30
N ILE A 58 2.21 -18.08 1.10
CA ILE A 58 2.84 -17.66 -0.15
C ILE A 58 2.78 -16.13 -0.30
N LEU A 59 1.65 -15.51 0.03
CA LEU A 59 1.49 -14.05 -0.01
C LEU A 59 2.35 -13.33 1.05
N GLU A 60 2.45 -13.87 2.26
CA GLU A 60 3.30 -13.32 3.34
C GLU A 60 4.79 -13.41 2.95
N SER A 61 5.24 -14.56 2.47
CA SER A 61 6.62 -14.74 1.98
C SER A 61 6.93 -13.80 0.80
N GLY A 62 6.01 -13.64 -0.15
CA GLY A 62 6.15 -12.65 -1.22
C GLY A 62 6.28 -11.21 -0.70
N GLY A 63 5.48 -10.85 0.31
CA GLY A 63 5.56 -9.54 0.96
C GLY A 63 6.89 -9.29 1.67
N GLU A 64 7.48 -10.30 2.32
CA GLU A 64 8.82 -10.19 2.91
C GLU A 64 9.89 -9.98 1.84
N MET A 65 9.80 -10.67 0.70
CA MET A 65 10.71 -10.46 -0.42
C MET A 65 10.57 -9.05 -1.03
N HIS A 66 9.35 -8.51 -1.10
CA HIS A 66 9.12 -7.12 -1.51
C HIS A 66 9.81 -6.12 -0.58
N GLU A 67 9.67 -6.31 0.73
CA GLU A 67 10.34 -5.48 1.73
C GLU A 67 11.87 -5.59 1.64
N MET A 68 12.43 -6.79 1.44
CA MET A 68 13.87 -6.94 1.22
C MET A 68 14.33 -6.26 -0.08
N ALA A 69 13.55 -6.38 -1.17
CA ALA A 69 13.85 -5.77 -2.45
C ALA A 69 13.88 -4.23 -2.38
N ARG A 70 13.11 -3.64 -1.46
CA ARG A 70 13.12 -2.21 -1.18
C ARG A 70 14.52 -1.68 -0.90
N SER A 71 15.29 -2.34 -0.03
CA SER A 71 16.67 -1.94 0.27
C SER A 71 17.54 -1.83 -0.99
N PHE A 72 17.28 -2.67 -1.98
CA PHE A 72 18.00 -2.61 -3.25
C PHE A 72 17.51 -1.45 -4.13
N PHE A 73 16.20 -1.34 -4.36
CA PHE A 73 15.63 -0.34 -5.28
C PHE A 73 15.74 1.10 -4.76
N GLU A 74 15.63 1.33 -3.45
CA GLU A 74 15.78 2.66 -2.84
C GLU A 74 17.16 3.28 -3.08
N ASN A 75 18.19 2.43 -3.22
CA ASN A 75 19.56 2.84 -3.48
C ASN A 75 19.87 3.03 -4.97
N MET A 76 18.92 2.75 -5.87
CA MET A 76 19.11 2.93 -7.30
C MET A 76 18.88 4.40 -7.72
N PRO A 77 19.67 4.94 -8.66
CA PRO A 77 19.47 6.29 -9.18
C PRO A 77 18.06 6.49 -9.74
N GLY A 78 17.46 7.64 -9.42
CA GLY A 78 16.12 8.01 -9.89
C GLY A 78 14.97 7.35 -9.13
N PHE A 79 15.23 6.61 -8.04
CA PHE A 79 14.19 6.11 -7.15
C PHE A 79 13.37 7.27 -6.57
N MET A 80 12.05 7.12 -6.54
CA MET A 80 11.13 8.14 -6.03
C MET A 80 10.28 7.68 -4.85
N SER A 81 9.75 6.45 -4.88
CA SER A 81 8.82 5.97 -3.87
C SER A 81 8.67 4.44 -3.89
N PHE A 82 8.27 3.88 -2.74
CA PHE A 82 7.95 2.47 -2.54
C PHE A 82 6.46 2.29 -2.27
N GLU A 83 5.87 1.25 -2.87
CA GLU A 83 4.45 0.93 -2.78
C GLU A 83 3.56 2.15 -3.01
N GLU A 84 3.73 2.90 -4.09
CA GLU A 84 2.95 4.11 -4.34
C GLU A 84 1.51 3.78 -4.75
N THR A 85 0.52 4.36 -4.07
CA THR A 85 -0.87 4.25 -4.54
C THR A 85 -1.16 5.35 -5.53
N VAL A 86 -1.52 4.93 -6.74
CA VAL A 86 -1.91 5.82 -7.83
C VAL A 86 -3.40 5.65 -8.08
N ALA A 87 -4.16 6.73 -7.96
CA ALA A 87 -5.55 6.76 -8.37
C ALA A 87 -5.65 7.18 -9.85
N GLY A 88 -6.45 6.45 -10.62
CA GLY A 88 -6.70 6.77 -12.02
C GLY A 88 -7.35 8.16 -12.15
N LYS A 89 -6.83 8.95 -13.08
CA LYS A 89 -7.35 10.29 -13.41
C LYS A 89 -8.20 10.23 -14.68
N ASN A 90 -9.02 11.26 -14.89
CA ASN A 90 -9.87 11.40 -16.07
C ASN A 90 -10.75 10.15 -16.27
N ASN A 91 -10.62 9.48 -17.42
CA ASN A 91 -11.43 8.31 -17.77
C ASN A 91 -11.18 7.12 -16.85
N LEU A 92 -10.00 7.00 -16.25
CA LEU A 92 -9.63 5.90 -15.35
C LEU A 92 -10.09 6.12 -13.90
N LYS A 93 -10.93 7.14 -13.62
CA LYS A 93 -11.40 7.40 -12.26
C LYS A 93 -12.12 6.17 -11.69
N GLY A 94 -11.75 5.79 -10.48
CA GLY A 94 -12.23 4.55 -9.84
C GLY A 94 -11.29 3.35 -10.01
N ILE A 95 -10.24 3.44 -10.83
CA ILE A 95 -9.19 2.41 -10.89
C ILE A 95 -8.05 2.83 -9.97
N ILE A 96 -7.62 1.92 -9.09
CA ILE A 96 -6.55 2.15 -8.11
C ILE A 96 -5.38 1.21 -8.37
N GLY A 97 -4.18 1.76 -8.46
CA GLY A 97 -2.95 0.99 -8.49
C GLY A 97 -2.16 1.11 -7.19
N ARG A 98 -1.35 0.07 -6.90
CA ARG A 98 -0.29 0.13 -5.90
C ARG A 98 0.97 -0.39 -6.57
N ILE A 99 1.83 0.54 -6.97
CA ILE A 99 3.04 0.29 -7.75
C ILE A 99 4.16 -0.03 -6.78
N ASP A 100 4.86 -1.15 -6.96
CA ASP A 100 5.89 -1.59 -6.01
C ASP A 100 7.03 -0.57 -5.87
N PHE A 101 7.58 -0.08 -6.98
CA PHE A 101 8.60 0.97 -6.97
C PHE A 101 8.39 1.97 -8.11
N VAL A 102 8.49 3.26 -7.81
CA VAL A 102 8.41 4.34 -8.81
C VAL A 102 9.78 4.98 -8.98
N PHE A 103 10.17 5.19 -10.23
CA PHE A 103 11.37 5.93 -10.62
C PHE A 103 10.97 7.15 -11.46
N GLU A 104 11.90 8.09 -11.65
CA GLU A 104 11.67 9.33 -12.39
C GLU A 104 11.03 9.12 -13.77
N ASN A 105 11.43 8.06 -14.49
CA ASN A 105 11.02 7.83 -15.89
C ASN A 105 10.27 6.51 -16.13
N TYR A 106 10.23 5.61 -15.14
CA TYR A 106 9.60 4.29 -15.28
C TYR A 106 9.08 3.81 -13.93
N ILE A 107 8.30 2.73 -13.94
CA ILE A 107 7.91 2.01 -12.74
C ILE A 107 8.54 0.61 -12.74
N VAL A 108 8.69 0.02 -11.56
CA VAL A 108 9.09 -1.37 -11.40
C VAL A 108 7.98 -2.12 -10.67
N GLU A 109 7.54 -3.22 -11.28
CA GLU A 109 6.75 -4.26 -10.62
C GLU A 109 7.68 -5.42 -10.27
N PHE A 110 7.68 -5.85 -9.02
CA PHE A 110 8.54 -6.92 -8.52
C PHE A 110 7.71 -8.16 -8.18
N LYS A 111 8.18 -9.35 -8.54
CA LYS A 111 7.48 -10.60 -8.29
C LYS A 111 8.45 -11.69 -7.82
N SER A 112 8.04 -12.48 -6.83
CA SER A 112 8.68 -13.76 -6.54
C SER A 112 7.94 -14.90 -7.24
N LYS A 113 8.68 -15.87 -7.80
CA LYS A 113 8.09 -17.03 -8.52
C LYS A 113 8.88 -18.31 -8.25
N HIS A 114 8.16 -19.42 -8.07
CA HIS A 114 8.72 -20.77 -8.08
C HIS A 114 9.00 -21.23 -9.51
N ALA A 115 10.17 -20.85 -10.06
CA ALA A 115 10.60 -21.21 -11.42
C ALA A 115 12.13 -21.28 -11.53
N GLU A 116 12.67 -22.21 -12.33
CA GLU A 116 14.12 -22.32 -12.53
C GLU A 116 14.71 -21.18 -13.37
N ALA A 117 13.99 -20.75 -14.40
CA ALA A 117 14.34 -19.62 -15.24
C ALA A 117 13.07 -18.93 -15.72
N ILE A 118 13.18 -17.65 -16.07
CA ILE A 118 12.07 -16.87 -16.60
C ILE A 118 12.54 -16.18 -17.88
N THR A 119 11.88 -16.51 -19.00
CA THR A 119 12.15 -15.96 -20.33
C THR A 119 11.06 -14.97 -20.75
N ILE A 120 11.28 -14.26 -21.87
CA ILE A 120 10.25 -13.39 -22.46
C ILE A 120 8.99 -14.20 -22.80
N ASP A 121 9.13 -15.42 -23.32
CA ASP A 121 7.99 -16.26 -23.66
C ASP A 121 7.20 -16.69 -22.41
N ASP A 122 7.88 -16.90 -21.28
CA ASP A 122 7.20 -17.12 -19.99
C ASP A 122 6.42 -15.87 -19.57
N VAL A 123 7.01 -14.67 -19.70
CA VAL A 123 6.32 -13.41 -19.38
C VAL A 123 5.05 -13.24 -20.21
N LYS A 124 5.11 -13.54 -21.52
CA LYS A 124 3.98 -13.39 -22.44
C LYS A 124 2.88 -14.44 -22.22
N ASN A 125 3.25 -15.69 -21.95
CA ASN A 125 2.30 -16.81 -21.98
C ASN A 125 1.91 -17.32 -20.60
N LYS A 126 2.83 -17.31 -19.64
CA LYS A 126 2.64 -17.85 -18.29
C LYS A 126 2.37 -16.75 -17.26
N TYR A 127 3.08 -15.62 -17.35
CA TYR A 127 3.00 -14.50 -16.41
C TYR A 127 2.33 -13.26 -17.02
N ILE A 128 1.41 -13.45 -17.97
CA ILE A 128 0.73 -12.35 -18.66
C ILE A 128 0.01 -11.42 -17.69
N MET A 129 -0.60 -11.93 -16.61
CA MET A 129 -1.28 -11.08 -15.63
C MET A 129 -0.30 -10.19 -14.86
N ASP A 130 0.93 -10.67 -14.59
CA ASP A 130 2.00 -9.87 -14.00
C ASP A 130 2.46 -8.77 -14.98
N LEU A 131 2.57 -9.12 -16.27
CA LEU A 131 2.85 -8.16 -17.35
C LEU A 131 1.74 -7.10 -17.49
N GLU A 132 0.47 -7.52 -17.52
CA GLU A 132 -0.70 -6.64 -17.59
C GLU A 132 -0.77 -5.69 -16.40
N GLN A 133 -0.48 -6.19 -15.20
CA GLN A 133 -0.43 -5.36 -14.00
C GLN A 133 0.63 -4.26 -14.16
N CYS A 134 1.82 -4.62 -14.62
CA CYS A 134 2.92 -3.70 -14.85
C CYS A 134 2.59 -2.62 -15.90
N ILE A 135 2.02 -3.00 -17.05
CA ILE A 135 1.65 -2.03 -18.11
C ILE A 135 0.45 -1.16 -17.71
N PHE A 136 -0.51 -1.69 -16.96
CA PHE A 136 -1.64 -0.90 -16.45
C PHE A 136 -1.14 0.16 -15.46
N TYR A 137 -0.18 -0.18 -14.60
CA TYR A 137 0.51 0.79 -13.75
C TYR A 137 1.27 1.85 -14.55
N ALA A 138 2.00 1.45 -15.59
CA ALA A 138 2.70 2.39 -16.47
C ALA A 138 1.74 3.41 -17.10
N VAL A 139 0.62 2.93 -17.66
CA VAL A 139 -0.41 3.78 -18.30
C VAL A 139 -1.10 4.69 -17.29
N MET A 140 -1.41 4.20 -16.09
CA MET A 140 -1.98 5.02 -15.01
C MET A 140 -1.02 6.12 -14.56
N ASN A 141 0.27 5.80 -14.47
CA ASN A 141 1.31 6.72 -14.04
C ASN A 141 1.88 7.59 -15.19
N LYS A 142 1.37 7.41 -16.41
CA LYS A 142 1.80 8.10 -17.64
C LYS A 142 3.30 7.91 -17.94
N ASN A 143 3.81 6.70 -17.71
CA ASN A 143 5.12 6.27 -18.16
C ASN A 143 5.02 5.52 -19.49
N ASP A 144 5.95 5.80 -20.40
CA ASP A 144 6.10 5.08 -21.67
C ASP A 144 6.95 3.79 -21.52
N GLU A 145 7.49 3.56 -20.33
CA GLU A 145 8.28 2.38 -19.97
C GLU A 145 7.91 1.89 -18.57
N CYS A 146 7.86 0.57 -18.42
CA CYS A 146 7.85 -0.09 -17.11
C CYS A 146 8.81 -1.27 -17.10
N ARG A 147 9.17 -1.72 -15.90
CA ARG A 147 10.08 -2.84 -15.70
C ARG A 147 9.40 -3.89 -14.86
N LEU A 148 9.45 -5.13 -15.32
CA LEU A 148 9.00 -6.28 -14.59
C LEU A 148 10.22 -7.06 -14.12
N VAL A 149 10.37 -7.22 -12.82
CA VAL A 149 11.52 -7.90 -12.21
C VAL A 149 11.01 -9.11 -11.45
N PHE A 150 11.57 -10.27 -11.78
CA PHE A 150 11.30 -11.51 -11.07
C PHE A 150 12.50 -11.95 -10.26
N VAL A 151 12.23 -12.57 -9.11
CA VAL A 151 13.22 -13.34 -8.35
C VAL A 151 12.68 -14.75 -8.12
N ASN A 152 13.53 -15.76 -8.31
CA ASN A 152 13.17 -17.15 -8.02
C ASN A 152 13.63 -17.61 -6.63
N ASP A 153 13.30 -18.86 -6.29
CA ASP A 153 13.67 -19.48 -5.01
C ASP A 153 15.18 -19.60 -4.80
N LYS A 154 15.97 -19.57 -5.88
CA LYS A 154 17.44 -19.58 -5.86
C LYS A 154 18.03 -18.17 -5.74
N MET A 155 17.20 -17.15 -5.54
CA MET A 155 17.57 -15.73 -5.51
C MET A 155 18.17 -15.23 -6.83
N GLU A 156 17.88 -15.91 -7.94
CA GLU A 156 18.25 -15.46 -9.29
C GLU A 156 17.23 -14.43 -9.76
N SER A 157 17.72 -13.36 -10.38
CA SER A 157 16.92 -12.21 -10.80
C SER A 157 16.76 -12.18 -12.32
N TYR A 158 15.56 -11.85 -12.80
CA TYR A 158 15.22 -11.75 -14.22
C TYR A 158 14.53 -10.43 -14.48
N GLY A 159 15.14 -9.58 -15.30
CA GLY A 159 14.63 -8.25 -15.62
C GLY A 159 14.04 -8.16 -17.01
N PHE A 160 12.88 -7.50 -17.13
CA PHE A 160 12.24 -7.20 -18.40
C PHE A 160 11.89 -5.72 -18.49
N ILE A 161 12.39 -5.04 -19.53
CA ILE A 161 11.95 -3.70 -19.91
C ILE A 161 10.76 -3.86 -20.85
N VAL A 162 9.67 -3.17 -20.55
CA VAL A 162 8.44 -3.15 -21.34
C VAL A 162 8.18 -1.71 -21.78
N LYS A 163 8.31 -1.47 -23.08
CA LYS A 163 7.98 -0.18 -23.70
C LYS A 163 6.53 -0.17 -24.13
N ILE A 164 5.82 0.90 -23.78
CA ILE A 164 4.43 1.13 -24.16
C ILE A 164 4.41 1.87 -25.51
N ILE A 165 3.91 1.21 -26.55
CA ILE A 165 3.79 1.79 -27.90
C ILE A 165 2.44 2.52 -28.03
N LYS A 166 1.37 1.92 -27.51
CA LYS A 166 0.00 2.42 -27.67
C LYS A 166 -0.77 2.49 -26.35
N GLY A 167 -0.38 3.42 -25.48
CA GLY A 167 -0.98 3.57 -24.15
C GLY A 167 -2.51 3.79 -24.15
N ASN A 168 -3.06 4.47 -25.16
CA ASN A 168 -4.51 4.69 -25.25
C ASN A 168 -5.30 3.39 -25.51
N GLU A 169 -4.76 2.44 -26.27
CA GLU A 169 -5.43 1.15 -26.51
C GLU A 169 -5.44 0.31 -25.23
N ILE A 170 -4.36 0.38 -24.44
CA ILE A 170 -4.28 -0.24 -23.11
C ILE A 170 -5.26 0.45 -22.14
N GLU A 171 -5.37 1.78 -22.15
CA GLU A 171 -6.36 2.53 -21.36
C GLU A 171 -7.78 2.06 -21.68
N ASN A 172 -8.12 1.88 -22.96
CA ASN A 172 -9.43 1.37 -23.38
C ASN A 172 -9.70 -0.05 -22.88
N GLU A 173 -8.68 -0.92 -22.86
CA GLU A 173 -8.81 -2.27 -22.31
C GLU A 173 -9.06 -2.23 -20.79
N MET A 174 -8.38 -1.35 -20.06
CA MET A 174 -8.65 -1.13 -18.63
C MET A 174 -10.11 -0.70 -18.39
N LEU A 175 -10.62 0.22 -19.19
CA LEU A 175 -12.01 0.69 -19.12
C LEU A 175 -13.02 -0.40 -19.48
N ARG A 176 -12.70 -1.24 -20.47
CA ARG A 176 -13.52 -2.39 -20.84
C ARG A 176 -13.61 -3.37 -19.67
N ARG A 177 -12.49 -3.70 -19.02
CA ARG A 177 -12.46 -4.61 -17.86
C ARG A 177 -13.13 -4.01 -16.63
N TYR A 178 -13.02 -2.70 -16.43
CA TYR A 178 -13.73 -2.01 -15.36
C TYR A 178 -15.25 -2.19 -15.47
N LYS A 179 -15.81 -2.07 -16.68
CA LYS A 179 -17.25 -2.26 -16.93
C LYS A 179 -17.74 -3.69 -16.66
N MET A 180 -16.87 -4.70 -16.75
CA MET A 180 -17.24 -6.10 -16.44
C MET A 180 -17.72 -6.28 -15.01
N PHE A 181 -17.28 -5.41 -14.09
CA PHE A 181 -17.73 -5.46 -12.71
C PHE A 181 -19.16 -4.95 -12.55
N ASP A 182 -19.73 -4.25 -13.54
CA ASP A 182 -21.12 -3.80 -13.54
C ASP A 182 -22.06 -4.85 -14.12
N ASP A 183 -21.71 -5.43 -15.27
CA ASP A 183 -22.62 -6.29 -16.03
C ASP A 183 -22.23 -7.78 -16.04
N GLY A 184 -21.01 -8.13 -15.62
CA GLY A 184 -20.49 -9.50 -15.65
C GLY A 184 -20.16 -10.03 -17.05
N ASN A 185 -20.25 -9.22 -18.10
CA ASN A 185 -20.10 -9.68 -19.48
C ASN A 185 -18.64 -9.70 -19.93
N GLY A 186 -18.28 -10.72 -20.72
CA GLY A 186 -16.96 -10.82 -21.35
C GLY A 186 -15.80 -11.01 -20.37
N VAL A 187 -16.09 -11.51 -19.16
CA VAL A 187 -15.10 -11.81 -18.13
C VAL A 187 -14.22 -12.97 -18.60
N PRO A 188 -12.89 -12.78 -18.73
CA PRO A 188 -11.98 -13.84 -19.15
C PRO A 188 -11.74 -14.87 -18.05
N LYS A 189 -11.35 -16.08 -18.48
CA LYS A 189 -10.84 -17.16 -17.64
C LYS A 189 -9.58 -16.72 -16.89
N CYS A 190 -9.54 -17.00 -15.58
CA CYS A 190 -8.33 -16.82 -14.77
C CYS A 190 -7.21 -17.74 -15.27
N ARG A 191 -6.04 -17.18 -15.58
CA ARG A 191 -4.87 -17.96 -16.03
C ARG A 191 -4.21 -18.77 -14.90
N TYR A 192 -4.35 -18.35 -13.63
CA TYR A 192 -3.90 -19.12 -12.46
C TYR A 192 -4.92 -20.18 -11.99
N ILE A 193 -5.78 -20.67 -12.88
CA ILE A 193 -6.84 -21.62 -12.51
C ILE A 193 -6.31 -22.90 -11.84
N GLN A 194 -5.11 -23.35 -12.24
CA GLN A 194 -4.48 -24.57 -11.72
C GLN A 194 -4.12 -24.48 -10.23
N SER A 195 -3.87 -23.28 -9.71
CA SER A 195 -3.63 -23.03 -8.28
C SER A 195 -4.81 -22.33 -7.61
N CYS A 196 -5.92 -22.15 -8.33
CA CYS A 196 -7.09 -21.43 -7.85
C CYS A 196 -7.98 -22.34 -7.02
N THR A 197 -7.95 -22.13 -5.73
CA THR A 197 -8.78 -22.84 -4.74
C THR A 197 -10.28 -22.67 -4.99
N LEU A 198 -10.72 -21.49 -5.45
CA LEU A 198 -12.13 -21.28 -5.86
C LEU A 198 -12.56 -22.22 -7.00
N HIS A 199 -11.65 -22.49 -7.93
CA HIS A 199 -11.94 -23.39 -9.03
C HIS A 199 -11.93 -24.85 -8.55
N HIS A 200 -10.91 -25.25 -7.79
CA HIS A 200 -10.81 -26.60 -7.21
C HIS A 200 -12.01 -26.96 -6.34
N ASP A 201 -12.50 -26.01 -5.55
CA ASP A 201 -13.67 -26.16 -4.70
C ASP A 201 -15.00 -26.03 -5.47
N LYS A 202 -14.94 -25.86 -6.81
CA LYS A 202 -16.09 -25.65 -7.72
C LYS A 202 -16.98 -24.46 -7.32
N LEU A 203 -16.38 -23.46 -6.68
CA LEU A 203 -17.05 -22.26 -6.22
C LEU A 203 -17.19 -21.22 -7.33
N CYS A 204 -16.30 -21.21 -8.33
CA CYS A 204 -16.40 -20.34 -9.50
C CYS A 204 -16.47 -21.14 -10.81
N ARG A 205 -17.22 -20.63 -11.80
CA ARG A 205 -17.39 -21.24 -13.14
C ARG A 205 -16.30 -20.80 -14.13
N CYS A 206 -15.07 -20.70 -13.66
CA CYS A 206 -13.95 -20.19 -14.46
C CYS A 206 -13.66 -21.06 -15.70
N ASP A 207 -14.03 -22.34 -15.66
CA ASP A 207 -13.88 -23.25 -16.81
C ASP A 207 -14.78 -22.95 -17.99
N GLU A 208 -15.90 -22.28 -17.77
CA GLU A 208 -16.87 -21.92 -18.80
C GLU A 208 -16.49 -20.61 -19.51
N LEU A 209 -15.41 -19.95 -19.08
CA LEU A 209 -14.98 -18.65 -19.59
C LEU A 209 -13.91 -18.79 -20.67
N ASP A 210 -13.87 -17.79 -21.57
CA ASP A 210 -12.89 -17.73 -22.64
C ASP A 210 -11.48 -17.42 -22.13
N THR A 211 -10.48 -18.07 -22.72
CA THR A 211 -9.08 -17.85 -22.36
C THR A 211 -8.59 -16.50 -22.88
N LEU A 212 -7.98 -15.70 -22.00
CA LEU A 212 -7.38 -14.42 -22.38
C LEU A 212 -6.08 -14.64 -23.16
N ASP A 213 -6.04 -14.37 -24.47
CA ASP A 213 -4.85 -14.56 -25.34
C ASP A 213 -3.90 -13.35 -25.31
N TYR A 214 -2.58 -13.59 -25.26
CA TYR A 214 -1.55 -12.54 -25.32
C TYR A 214 -1.64 -11.66 -26.58
N LYS A 215 -2.23 -12.17 -27.67
CA LYS A 215 -2.34 -11.46 -28.94
C LYS A 215 -2.94 -10.06 -28.85
N TRP A 216 -3.74 -9.75 -27.81
CA TRP A 216 -4.26 -8.39 -27.64
C TRP A 216 -3.14 -7.36 -27.37
N LEU A 217 -1.97 -7.79 -26.88
CA LEU A 217 -0.79 -6.96 -26.65
C LEU A 217 0.11 -6.82 -27.89
N ASP A 218 -0.16 -7.55 -28.98
CA ASP A 218 0.67 -7.51 -30.17
C ASP A 218 0.65 -6.12 -30.81
N GLY A 219 1.84 -5.53 -30.96
CA GLY A 219 2.01 -4.17 -31.46
C GLY A 219 1.61 -3.06 -30.48
N LEU A 220 1.17 -3.40 -29.26
CA LEU A 220 0.89 -2.42 -28.20
C LEU A 220 2.11 -2.17 -27.31
N ILE A 221 2.99 -3.17 -27.19
CA ILE A 221 4.19 -3.14 -26.35
C ILE A 221 5.40 -3.75 -27.07
N ASP A 222 6.59 -3.38 -26.63
CA ASP A 222 7.86 -4.07 -26.94
C ASP A 222 8.50 -4.54 -25.63
N ILE A 223 9.03 -5.76 -25.60
CA ILE A 223 9.63 -6.37 -24.40
C ILE A 223 11.04 -6.85 -24.68
N LYS A 224 11.98 -6.49 -23.81
CA LYS A 224 13.38 -6.91 -23.87
C LYS A 224 13.86 -7.33 -22.50
N SER A 225 14.68 -8.37 -22.44
CA SER A 225 15.38 -8.73 -21.22
C SER A 225 16.48 -7.72 -20.91
N PHE A 226 16.75 -7.51 -19.63
CA PHE A 226 17.91 -6.76 -19.17
C PHE A 226 18.52 -7.44 -17.94
N ASP A 227 19.82 -7.25 -17.77
CA ASP A 227 20.53 -7.81 -16.63
C ASP A 227 20.23 -7.01 -15.37
N ILE A 228 19.78 -7.72 -14.34
CA ILE A 228 19.58 -7.18 -13.00
C ILE A 228 19.97 -8.25 -12.00
N LYS A 229 20.57 -7.82 -10.89
CA LYS A 229 20.90 -8.69 -9.76
C LYS A 229 20.36 -8.04 -8.49
N VAL A 230 19.13 -8.38 -8.14
CA VAL A 230 18.49 -7.85 -6.94
C VAL A 230 19.17 -8.47 -5.72
N ASN A 231 19.60 -7.63 -4.78
CA ASN A 231 20.17 -8.09 -3.53
C ASN A 231 19.09 -8.08 -2.43
N LEU A 232 18.69 -9.26 -1.98
CA LEU A 232 17.71 -9.45 -0.90
C LEU A 232 18.37 -9.68 0.47
N SER A 233 19.64 -9.32 0.65
CA SER A 233 20.39 -9.60 1.89
C SER A 233 20.03 -8.70 3.07
N ASN A 234 19.37 -7.56 2.83
CA ASN A 234 19.17 -6.52 3.83
C ASN A 234 17.69 -6.23 4.02
N TYR A 235 17.18 -6.42 5.24
CA TYR A 235 15.90 -5.86 5.63
C TYR A 235 15.95 -4.33 5.53
N PRO A 236 14.86 -3.70 5.09
CA PRO A 236 14.80 -2.25 5.01
C PRO A 236 14.90 -1.67 6.42
N GLY A 237 15.32 -0.40 6.52
CA GLY A 237 15.49 0.30 7.80
C GLY A 237 14.20 0.34 8.65
N ILE A 238 14.30 0.88 9.86
CA ILE A 238 13.14 0.96 10.77
C ILE A 238 12.08 1.92 10.19
N SER A 239 10.81 1.51 10.13
CA SER A 239 9.69 2.37 9.73
C SER A 239 9.00 3.02 10.93
N TYR A 240 8.17 4.05 10.68
CA TYR A 240 7.34 4.63 11.74
C TYR A 240 6.40 3.59 12.39
N HIS A 241 5.94 2.60 11.64
CA HIS A 241 5.12 1.51 12.19
C HIS A 241 5.92 0.68 13.19
N ASP A 242 7.19 0.42 12.89
CA ASP A 242 8.07 -0.35 13.76
C ASP A 242 8.37 0.39 15.06
N LEU A 243 8.36 1.74 15.05
CA LEU A 243 8.43 2.54 16.28
C LEU A 243 7.16 2.49 17.13
N ILE A 244 6.00 2.25 16.51
CA ILE A 244 4.71 2.09 17.23
C ILE A 244 4.54 0.65 17.75
N TYR A 245 5.10 -0.33 17.03
CA TYR A 245 4.97 -1.76 17.31
C TYR A 245 6.36 -2.45 17.45
N PRO A 246 7.24 -2.01 18.37
CA PRO A 246 8.66 -2.40 18.37
C PRO A 246 8.89 -3.88 18.63
N ARG A 247 8.12 -4.52 19.51
CA ARG A 247 8.24 -5.98 19.73
C ARG A 247 7.81 -6.79 18.51
N ARG A 248 6.80 -6.32 17.76
CA ARG A 248 6.40 -6.98 16.50
C ARG A 248 7.50 -6.88 15.46
N TYR A 249 8.18 -5.74 15.38
CA TYR A 249 9.35 -5.56 14.54
C TYR A 249 10.48 -6.53 14.91
N TYR A 250 10.81 -6.61 16.21
CA TYR A 250 11.84 -7.52 16.70
C TYR A 250 11.59 -8.98 16.26
N HIS A 251 10.39 -9.50 16.50
CA HIS A 251 10.06 -10.88 16.14
C HIS A 251 10.06 -11.12 14.62
N ARG A 252 9.69 -10.11 13.82
CA ARG A 252 9.82 -10.15 12.35
C ARG A 252 11.27 -10.31 11.93
N ILE A 253 12.18 -9.52 12.50
CA ILE A 253 13.61 -9.57 12.17
C ILE A 253 14.27 -10.88 12.64
N LYS A 254 13.82 -11.44 13.77
CA LYS A 254 14.31 -12.73 14.29
C LYS A 254 13.70 -13.94 13.57
N ASN A 255 12.75 -13.71 12.66
CA ASN A 255 12.03 -14.75 11.91
C ASN A 255 11.31 -15.75 12.84
N ASP A 256 10.64 -15.21 13.87
CA ASP A 256 9.89 -15.99 14.83
C ASP A 256 8.56 -16.53 14.26
N ASP A 257 8.06 -17.64 14.82
CA ASP A 257 6.85 -18.31 14.33
C ASP A 257 5.58 -17.44 14.37
N ILE A 258 4.91 -17.38 13.22
CA ILE A 258 3.60 -16.75 13.02
C ILE A 258 2.45 -17.76 13.26
N VAL A 259 1.46 -17.39 14.06
CA VAL A 259 0.35 -18.27 14.54
C VAL A 259 -1.05 -17.79 14.19
N LYS A 260 -1.23 -16.49 13.88
CA LYS A 260 -2.56 -15.91 13.62
C LYS A 260 -2.57 -15.16 12.30
N LYS A 261 -3.55 -15.49 11.44
CA LYS A 261 -3.72 -14.92 10.10
C LYS A 261 -4.84 -13.88 10.07
N ARG A 262 -4.65 -12.80 9.32
CA ARG A 262 -5.71 -11.83 9.03
C ARG A 262 -6.69 -12.42 8.03
N ALA A 263 -7.96 -12.59 8.44
CA ALA A 263 -9.03 -12.80 7.47
C ALA A 263 -9.27 -11.50 6.68
N ILE A 264 -9.23 -11.57 5.35
CA ILE A 264 -9.62 -10.45 4.48
C ILE A 264 -11.13 -10.59 4.22
N GLY A 265 -11.94 -9.80 4.92
CA GLY A 265 -13.40 -9.79 4.72
C GLY A 265 -13.86 -8.73 3.71
N PRO A 266 -15.10 -8.86 3.17
CA PRO A 266 -15.69 -7.92 2.21
C PRO A 266 -15.79 -6.48 2.75
N SER A 267 -15.86 -6.29 4.07
CA SER A 267 -15.84 -4.98 4.74
C SER A 267 -14.59 -4.14 4.46
N LYS A 268 -13.50 -4.76 3.95
CA LYS A 268 -12.30 -4.05 3.51
C LYS A 268 -12.58 -3.19 2.26
N TYR A 269 -13.41 -3.63 1.33
CA TYR A 269 -13.64 -2.92 0.07
C TYR A 269 -14.47 -1.64 0.24
N GLU A 270 -15.52 -1.65 1.08
CA GLU A 270 -16.31 -0.45 1.36
C GLU A 270 -15.53 0.60 2.16
N ASN A 271 -14.78 0.17 3.18
CA ASN A 271 -13.90 1.08 3.92
C ASN A 271 -12.83 1.70 3.02
N ASN A 272 -12.27 0.90 2.09
CA ASN A 272 -11.32 1.38 1.09
C ASN A 272 -11.98 2.38 0.12
N ARG A 273 -13.23 2.16 -0.31
CA ARG A 273 -13.97 3.12 -1.15
C ARG A 273 -14.06 4.49 -0.48
N LEU A 274 -14.54 4.55 0.76
CA LEU A 274 -14.68 5.83 1.48
C LEU A 274 -13.32 6.51 1.69
N PHE A 275 -12.28 5.72 1.96
CA PHE A 275 -10.91 6.21 2.06
C PHE A 275 -10.42 6.81 0.73
N TYR A 276 -10.69 6.19 -0.42
CA TYR A 276 -10.29 6.74 -1.72
C TYR A 276 -11.05 8.01 -2.08
N ILE A 277 -12.34 8.08 -1.80
CA ILE A 277 -13.11 9.31 -2.00
C ILE A 277 -12.58 10.44 -1.11
N LEU A 278 -12.18 10.13 0.13
CA LEU A 278 -11.54 11.10 1.02
C LEU A 278 -10.20 11.60 0.45
N ASN A 279 -9.37 10.71 -0.08
CA ASN A 279 -8.11 11.11 -0.69
C ASN A 279 -8.32 11.92 -1.98
N ASP A 280 -9.29 11.54 -2.82
CA ASP A 280 -9.67 12.34 -4.00
C ASP A 280 -10.09 13.74 -3.57
N ALA A 281 -10.90 13.85 -2.51
CA ALA A 281 -11.33 15.15 -1.98
C ALA A 281 -10.15 15.99 -1.46
N ILE A 282 -9.15 15.36 -0.84
CA ILE A 282 -7.93 16.03 -0.41
C ILE A 282 -7.12 16.49 -1.63
N SER A 283 -6.91 15.62 -2.62
CA SER A 283 -6.14 15.90 -3.84
C SER A 283 -6.79 16.95 -4.76
N GLU A 284 -8.11 17.11 -4.71
CA GLU A 284 -8.84 18.15 -5.45
C GLU A 284 -8.95 19.48 -4.66
N SER A 285 -8.49 19.52 -3.41
CA SER A 285 -8.56 20.71 -2.56
C SER A 285 -7.30 21.59 -2.66
N GLN A 286 -7.39 22.81 -2.12
CA GLN A 286 -6.23 23.70 -1.94
C GLN A 286 -5.15 23.14 -0.98
N PHE A 287 -5.46 22.06 -0.27
CA PHE A 287 -4.51 21.33 0.59
C PHE A 287 -3.55 20.44 -0.22
N ALA A 288 -3.90 20.11 -1.47
CA ALA A 288 -3.09 19.25 -2.30
C ALA A 288 -1.76 19.89 -2.70
N ILE A 289 -0.78 19.03 -2.98
CA ILE A 289 0.49 19.40 -3.61
C ILE A 289 0.59 18.78 -5.00
N THR A 290 1.36 19.41 -5.87
CA THR A 290 1.64 18.84 -7.19
C THR A 290 2.62 17.66 -7.07
N PRO A 291 2.62 16.72 -8.03
CA PRO A 291 3.62 15.64 -8.07
C PRO A 291 5.06 16.16 -8.08
N GLU A 292 5.32 17.32 -8.70
CA GLU A 292 6.65 17.93 -8.70
C GLU A 292 7.07 18.43 -7.31
N GLU A 293 6.14 19.02 -6.56
CA GLU A 293 6.38 19.45 -5.19
C GLU A 293 6.62 18.26 -4.26
N GLN A 294 5.84 17.19 -4.40
CA GLN A 294 6.03 15.95 -3.66
C GLN A 294 7.44 15.38 -3.89
N ARG A 295 7.90 15.33 -5.16
CA ARG A 295 9.25 14.88 -5.52
C ARG A 295 10.36 15.66 -4.82
N ARG A 296 10.19 16.97 -4.63
CA ARG A 296 11.21 17.81 -3.96
C ARG A 296 11.29 17.55 -2.46
N GLN A 297 10.19 17.12 -1.83
CA GLN A 297 10.12 16.90 -0.37
C GLN A 297 10.60 15.52 0.08
N ASN A 298 10.48 14.49 -0.76
CA ASN A 298 10.86 13.12 -0.39
C ASN A 298 12.37 12.94 -0.10
N LYS A 299 13.22 13.89 -0.49
CA LYS A 299 14.69 13.77 -0.34
C LYS A 299 15.24 14.15 1.04
N SER A 300 14.44 14.66 1.97
CA SER A 300 14.92 15.07 3.31
C SER A 300 14.31 14.22 4.43
N SER A 301 15.05 13.21 4.90
CA SER A 301 14.76 12.50 6.16
C SER A 301 15.75 12.93 7.24
N CYS A 302 15.23 13.35 8.40
CA CYS A 302 16.05 13.69 9.56
C CYS A 302 16.40 12.50 10.46
N LEU A 303 15.65 11.39 10.34
CA LEU A 303 15.72 10.25 11.26
C LEU A 303 16.13 8.94 10.60
N ASN A 304 16.35 8.93 9.27
CA ASN A 304 16.59 7.73 8.47
C ASN A 304 15.55 6.62 8.73
N ILE A 305 14.33 7.02 9.09
CA ILE A 305 13.21 6.09 9.19
C ILE A 305 12.45 6.08 7.88
N ILE A 306 11.92 4.91 7.58
CA ILE A 306 11.00 4.72 6.48
C ILE A 306 9.69 5.46 6.80
N SER A 307 9.40 6.50 6.02
CA SER A 307 8.12 7.20 6.00
C SER A 307 7.27 6.78 4.81
N ASN A 308 5.99 7.11 4.86
CA ASN A 308 5.12 7.01 3.70
C ASN A 308 5.01 8.38 3.02
N ASP A 309 5.46 8.47 1.77
CA ASP A 309 5.57 9.73 1.02
C ASP A 309 4.23 10.33 0.58
N ARG A 310 3.11 9.64 0.84
CA ARG A 310 1.75 10.09 0.51
C ARG A 310 1.21 11.16 1.45
N TYR A 311 1.90 11.45 2.54
CA TYR A 311 1.39 12.19 3.69
C TYR A 311 1.91 13.62 3.76
N ILE A 312 2.04 14.32 2.64
CA ILE A 312 2.45 15.74 2.61
C ILE A 312 1.42 16.56 1.85
N ALA A 313 1.07 17.71 2.42
CA ALA A 313 0.10 18.65 1.90
C ALA A 313 0.61 20.09 2.01
N ARG A 314 -0.08 21.02 1.34
CA ARG A 314 0.11 22.46 1.51
C ARG A 314 -0.79 22.95 2.63
N ASN A 315 -0.21 23.64 3.61
CA ASN A 315 -0.98 24.34 4.61
C ASN A 315 -1.78 25.47 3.96
N ILE A 316 -3.09 25.46 4.16
CA ILE A 316 -4.00 26.43 3.54
C ILE A 316 -3.78 27.87 4.00
N TYR A 317 -3.06 28.06 5.12
CA TYR A 317 -2.85 29.36 5.73
C TYR A 317 -1.52 30.03 5.38
N ASP A 318 -0.44 29.26 5.23
CA ASP A 318 0.91 29.81 5.07
C ASP A 318 1.70 29.14 3.94
N SER A 319 1.04 28.32 3.12
CA SER A 319 1.63 27.59 1.98
C SER A 319 2.82 26.69 2.31
N LYS A 320 3.15 26.47 3.59
CA LYS A 320 4.21 25.54 3.99
C LYS A 320 3.78 24.11 3.73
N PHE A 321 4.74 23.26 3.40
CA PHE A 321 4.52 21.82 3.34
C PHE A 321 4.41 21.26 4.75
N ILE A 322 3.37 20.46 4.97
CA ILE A 322 3.01 19.93 6.27
C ILE A 322 2.63 18.44 6.13
N PRO A 323 3.02 17.59 7.09
CA PRO A 323 2.56 16.22 7.10
C PRO A 323 1.07 16.11 7.42
N TYR A 324 0.40 15.12 6.84
CA TYR A 324 -0.97 14.79 7.21
C TYR A 324 -1.25 13.30 7.09
N ILE A 325 -2.18 12.79 7.90
CA ILE A 325 -2.72 11.44 7.74
C ILE A 325 -4.24 11.49 7.55
N ALA A 326 -4.77 10.60 6.72
CA ALA A 326 -6.21 10.47 6.46
C ALA A 326 -6.72 9.11 6.97
N LYS A 327 -7.85 9.10 7.68
CA LYS A 327 -8.43 7.88 8.28
C LYS A 327 -9.94 7.85 8.14
N VAL A 328 -10.51 6.65 8.04
CA VAL A 328 -11.97 6.41 8.11
C VAL A 328 -12.27 5.76 9.46
N ASN A 329 -13.19 6.35 10.22
CA ASN A 329 -13.56 5.91 11.57
C ASN A 329 -15.06 5.59 11.64
N ASN A 330 -15.37 4.31 11.87
CA ASN A 330 -16.75 3.80 11.93
C ASN A 330 -17.43 3.98 13.30
N SER A 331 -16.90 4.87 14.15
CA SER A 331 -17.54 5.32 15.38
C SER A 331 -18.83 6.10 15.09
N ILE A 332 -19.86 5.91 15.91
CA ILE A 332 -21.09 6.71 15.91
C ILE A 332 -20.95 8.00 16.74
N TYR A 333 -19.83 8.16 17.44
CA TYR A 333 -19.52 9.32 18.28
C TYR A 333 -18.26 10.04 17.78
N GLU A 334 -18.24 11.36 17.95
CA GLU A 334 -17.03 12.14 17.79
C GLU A 334 -16.06 11.78 18.90
N ARG A 335 -14.85 11.37 18.50
CA ARG A 335 -13.76 11.05 19.41
C ARG A 335 -12.52 11.71 18.87
N ASN A 336 -11.70 12.26 19.78
CA ASN A 336 -10.36 12.68 19.42
C ASN A 336 -9.61 11.53 18.74
N PRO A 337 -8.70 11.83 17.79
CA PRO A 337 -7.87 10.82 17.18
C PRO A 337 -7.20 9.91 18.22
N PRO A 338 -7.25 8.58 18.04
CA PRO A 338 -6.53 7.64 18.90
C PRO A 338 -5.04 7.98 18.98
N GLU A 339 -4.41 7.64 20.09
CA GLU A 339 -2.97 7.89 20.33
C GLU A 339 -2.09 7.34 19.21
N THR A 340 -2.47 6.22 18.59
CA THR A 340 -1.72 5.63 17.47
C THR A 340 -1.74 6.48 16.22
N TYR A 341 -2.83 7.22 15.94
CA TYR A 341 -2.86 8.17 14.83
C TYR A 341 -1.96 9.37 15.14
N VAL A 342 -1.96 9.81 16.40
CA VAL A 342 -1.11 10.92 16.84
C VAL A 342 0.37 10.52 16.77
N LYS A 343 0.74 9.30 17.17
CA LYS A 343 2.10 8.75 17.04
C LYS A 343 2.54 8.64 15.59
N GLU A 344 1.68 8.14 14.71
CA GLU A 344 1.94 8.08 13.25
C GLU A 344 2.26 9.48 12.69
N LEU A 345 1.39 10.46 12.97
CA LEU A 345 1.64 11.85 12.55
C LEU A 345 2.92 12.42 13.17
N ALA A 346 3.18 12.13 14.44
CA ALA A 346 4.34 12.65 15.15
C ALA A 346 5.66 12.15 14.53
N PHE A 347 5.75 10.86 14.18
CA PHE A 347 6.94 10.33 13.51
C PHE A 347 7.13 10.90 12.10
N GLU A 348 6.04 11.09 11.34
CA GLU A 348 6.10 11.79 10.04
C GLU A 348 6.58 13.23 10.20
N CYS A 349 6.07 13.96 11.20
CA CYS A 349 6.52 15.31 11.56
C CYS A 349 8.01 15.37 11.91
N ALA A 350 8.51 14.47 12.76
CA ALA A 350 9.94 14.47 13.08
C ALA A 350 10.83 14.03 11.92
N ASN A 351 10.38 13.09 11.10
CA ASN A 351 11.13 12.66 9.92
C ASN A 351 11.33 13.81 8.93
N ARG A 352 10.31 14.68 8.81
CA ARG A 352 10.27 15.80 7.84
C ARG A 352 10.59 17.16 8.44
N ASN A 353 11.04 17.21 9.70
CA ASN A 353 11.35 18.45 10.40
C ASN A 353 10.18 19.46 10.44
N SER A 354 8.95 18.97 10.61
CA SER A 354 7.75 19.81 10.72
C SER A 354 7.24 19.86 12.15
N GLU A 355 7.05 21.05 12.70
CA GLU A 355 6.44 21.26 14.03
C GLU A 355 4.94 21.00 14.03
N THR A 356 4.30 20.97 12.87
CA THR A 356 2.85 20.86 12.74
C THR A 356 2.44 19.82 11.72
N GLY A 357 1.26 19.24 11.91
CA GLY A 357 0.65 18.33 10.95
C GLY A 357 -0.83 18.12 11.21
N TYR A 358 -1.51 17.42 10.31
CA TYR A 358 -2.96 17.21 10.39
C TYR A 358 -3.35 15.74 10.47
N ILE A 359 -4.39 15.45 11.25
CA ILE A 359 -5.13 14.20 11.19
C ILE A 359 -6.51 14.51 10.63
N ILE A 360 -6.81 13.98 9.44
CA ILE A 360 -8.10 14.14 8.78
C ILE A 360 -8.89 12.85 8.96
N VAL A 361 -10.06 12.93 9.61
CA VAL A 361 -10.88 11.77 9.93
C VAL A 361 -12.27 11.91 9.33
N LEU A 362 -12.65 10.94 8.50
CA LEU A 362 -14.03 10.74 8.04
C LEU A 362 -14.77 9.84 9.02
N TYR A 363 -15.96 10.27 9.44
CA TYR A 363 -16.89 9.53 10.29
C TYR A 363 -18.15 9.19 9.49
N PRO A 364 -18.20 8.03 8.80
CA PRO A 364 -19.31 7.68 7.92
C PRO A 364 -20.65 7.60 8.65
N LYS A 365 -20.64 7.04 9.87
CA LYS A 365 -21.85 6.89 10.71
C LYS A 365 -22.34 8.18 11.37
N MET A 366 -21.60 9.28 11.20
CA MET A 366 -21.99 10.60 11.69
C MET A 366 -22.41 11.51 10.53
N ASN A 367 -23.25 10.99 9.63
CA ASN A 367 -23.68 11.70 8.43
C ASN A 367 -22.49 12.21 7.58
N MET A 368 -21.52 11.33 7.33
CA MET A 368 -20.31 11.64 6.56
C MET A 368 -19.55 12.87 7.07
N LYS A 369 -19.48 13.04 8.40
CA LYS A 369 -18.73 14.14 9.02
C LYS A 369 -17.24 13.97 8.76
N ILE A 370 -16.57 15.05 8.37
CA ILE A 370 -15.11 15.10 8.23
C ILE A 370 -14.58 16.12 9.23
N LEU A 371 -13.53 15.75 9.96
CA LEU A 371 -12.85 16.60 10.92
C LEU A 371 -11.34 16.59 10.64
N ALA A 372 -10.76 17.79 10.57
CA ALA A 372 -9.33 18.01 10.43
C ALA A 372 -8.76 18.54 11.75
N TYR A 373 -7.91 17.74 12.40
CA TYR A 373 -7.26 18.08 13.65
C TYR A 373 -5.84 18.55 13.38
N LYS A 374 -5.51 19.79 13.74
CA LYS A 374 -4.17 20.33 13.67
C LYS A 374 -3.42 20.03 14.96
N TYR A 375 -2.28 19.37 14.85
CA TYR A 375 -1.37 19.10 15.97
C TYR A 375 -0.11 19.95 15.84
N SER A 376 0.39 20.42 16.98
CA SER A 376 1.71 21.04 17.12
C SER A 376 2.57 20.21 18.06
N PHE A 377 3.83 20.00 17.68
CA PHE A 377 4.79 19.16 18.39
C PHE A 377 6.05 19.95 18.73
N ASP A 378 6.67 19.60 19.86
CA ASP A 378 8.05 20.01 20.13
C ASP A 378 8.99 19.09 19.34
N LEU A 379 9.61 19.64 18.28
CA LEU A 379 10.48 18.88 17.39
C LEU A 379 11.70 18.27 18.08
N ASN A 380 12.27 18.96 19.07
CA ASN A 380 13.46 18.47 19.77
C ASN A 380 13.10 17.25 20.62
N ILE A 381 12.02 17.35 21.40
CA ILE A 381 11.53 16.22 22.19
C ILE A 381 11.15 15.05 21.27
N LEU A 382 10.45 15.33 20.16
CA LEU A 382 9.98 14.30 19.25
C LEU A 382 11.11 13.55 18.56
N LYS A 383 12.12 14.26 18.04
CA LYS A 383 13.31 13.64 17.42
C LYS A 383 14.12 12.84 18.44
N ASN A 384 14.31 13.35 19.65
CA ASN A 384 15.03 12.63 20.70
C ASN A 384 14.31 11.35 21.11
N ASN A 385 12.98 11.40 21.24
CA ASN A 385 12.18 10.21 21.52
C ASN A 385 12.27 9.18 20.39
N ALA A 386 12.19 9.62 19.13
CA ALA A 386 12.31 8.72 17.98
C ALA A 386 13.69 8.06 17.92
N LYS A 387 14.78 8.82 18.09
CA LYS A 387 16.15 8.29 18.15
C LYS A 387 16.33 7.30 19.29
N SER A 388 15.85 7.63 20.48
CA SER A 388 15.92 6.72 21.63
C SER A 388 15.18 5.41 21.38
N LEU A 389 14.02 5.44 20.72
CA LEU A 389 13.30 4.21 20.34
C LEU A 389 14.07 3.38 19.30
N ILE A 390 14.67 4.04 18.29
CA ILE A 390 15.54 3.38 17.30
C ILE A 390 16.71 2.68 18.00
N ASP A 391 17.40 3.38 18.91
CA ASP A 391 18.53 2.84 19.64
C ASP A 391 18.11 1.64 20.51
N LYS A 392 16.99 1.74 21.22
CA LYS A 392 16.42 0.62 21.99
C LYS A 392 16.10 -0.60 21.13
N ILE A 393 15.51 -0.40 19.95
CA ILE A 393 15.23 -1.48 18.99
C ILE A 393 16.52 -2.18 18.58
N ASN A 394 17.54 -1.41 18.21
CA ASN A 394 18.83 -1.96 17.79
C ASN A 394 19.54 -2.70 18.94
N ASP A 395 19.52 -2.14 20.15
CA ASP A 395 20.09 -2.78 21.34
C ASP A 395 19.35 -4.07 21.71
N ALA A 396 18.02 -4.08 21.65
CA ALA A 396 17.22 -5.28 21.91
C ALA A 396 17.52 -6.38 20.88
N LEU A 397 17.63 -6.03 19.60
CA LEU A 397 18.01 -6.98 18.53
C LEU A 397 19.41 -7.58 18.75
N LYS A 398 20.37 -6.72 19.12
CA LYS A 398 21.77 -7.11 19.38
C LYS A 398 21.92 -7.97 20.63
N ASN A 399 21.19 -7.66 21.70
CA ASN A 399 21.29 -8.33 22.99
C ASN A 399 20.27 -9.45 23.20
N ASP A 400 19.37 -9.65 22.24
CA ASP A 400 18.30 -10.65 22.25
C ASP A 400 17.30 -10.48 23.41
N LYS A 401 16.85 -9.24 23.63
CA LYS A 401 15.99 -8.85 24.76
C LYS A 401 14.71 -8.13 24.30
N PRO A 402 13.70 -8.84 23.81
CA PRO A 402 12.44 -8.23 23.39
C PRO A 402 11.68 -7.52 24.54
N GLU A 403 11.91 -7.92 25.79
CA GLU A 403 11.31 -7.33 26.98
C GLU A 403 11.77 -5.89 27.26
N ASP A 404 12.95 -5.49 26.75
CA ASP A 404 13.48 -4.13 26.86
C ASP A 404 12.72 -3.13 25.95
N LEU A 405 11.89 -3.65 25.04
CA LEU A 405 11.04 -2.86 24.15
C LEU A 405 9.67 -2.63 24.77
N ASP A 406 9.07 -1.47 24.47
CA ASP A 406 7.72 -1.14 24.90
C ASP A 406 6.69 -2.13 24.32
N MET A 407 5.63 -2.41 25.09
CA MET A 407 4.52 -3.22 24.59
C MET A 407 3.81 -2.53 23.41
N CYS A 408 3.38 -3.33 22.45
CA CYS A 408 2.50 -2.84 21.37
C CYS A 408 1.18 -2.31 21.96
N PRO A 409 0.52 -1.32 21.34
CA PRO A 409 -0.80 -0.85 21.77
C PRO A 409 -1.80 -1.98 21.95
N GLU A 410 -2.58 -1.95 23.04
CA GLU A 410 -3.42 -3.07 23.49
C GLU A 410 -4.36 -3.61 22.41
N PHE A 411 -5.07 -2.72 21.70
CA PHE A 411 -5.99 -3.11 20.64
C PHE A 411 -5.32 -3.89 19.47
N SER A 412 -4.00 -3.80 19.34
CA SER A 412 -3.25 -4.49 18.29
C SER A 412 -2.73 -5.86 18.73
N ILE A 413 -2.70 -6.16 20.03
CA ILE A 413 -2.09 -7.37 20.59
C ILE A 413 -2.86 -8.62 20.16
N ASP A 414 -4.20 -8.56 20.13
CA ASP A 414 -5.02 -9.68 19.67
C ASP A 414 -4.81 -10.01 18.19
N SER A 415 -4.40 -9.00 17.43
CA SER A 415 -4.02 -9.08 16.02
C SER A 415 -2.53 -9.33 15.78
N CYS A 416 -1.73 -9.48 16.85
CA CYS A 416 -0.33 -9.82 16.75
C CYS A 416 -0.20 -11.25 16.20
N GLN A 417 0.70 -11.40 15.22
CA GLN A 417 0.85 -12.64 14.48
C GLN A 417 1.85 -13.60 15.14
N PHE A 418 2.74 -13.12 16.02
CA PHE A 418 3.83 -13.91 16.59
C PHE A 418 3.46 -14.61 17.90
N ARG A 419 3.74 -15.92 18.02
CA ARG A 419 3.45 -16.69 19.25
C ARG A 419 4.32 -16.24 20.41
N SER A 420 5.59 -16.00 20.08
CA SER A 420 6.66 -15.67 20.99
C SER A 420 6.53 -14.26 21.57
N CYS A 421 5.63 -13.44 21.03
CA CYS A 421 5.45 -12.07 21.50
C CYS A 421 4.85 -12.03 22.91
N SER A 422 5.67 -11.52 23.84
CA SER A 422 5.35 -11.49 25.27
C SER A 422 4.27 -10.47 25.64
N CYS A 423 3.90 -9.53 24.76
CA CYS A 423 2.85 -8.52 25.02
C CYS A 423 1.57 -9.17 25.54
N ARG A 424 1.17 -10.30 24.96
CA ARG A 424 -0.05 -11.00 25.36
C ARG A 424 0.06 -11.59 26.77
N SER A 425 1.18 -12.25 27.07
CA SER A 425 1.42 -12.83 28.40
C SER A 425 1.61 -11.79 29.50
N GLU A 426 2.15 -10.61 29.19
CA GLU A 426 2.39 -9.54 30.15
C GLU A 426 1.11 -8.81 30.57
N ILE A 427 0.12 -8.67 29.66
CA ILE A 427 -1.20 -8.12 30.02
C ILE A 427 -1.91 -9.00 31.04
N PHE A 428 -1.95 -10.32 30.82
CA PHE A 428 -2.60 -11.25 31.75
C PHE A 428 -1.91 -11.31 33.13
N ARG A 429 -0.64 -10.89 33.24
CA ARG A 429 0.05 -10.77 34.52
C ARG A 429 -0.25 -9.46 35.25
N ASN A 430 -0.52 -8.39 34.50
CA ASN A 430 -0.76 -7.05 35.04
C ASN A 430 -2.24 -6.78 35.37
N TYR A 431 -3.15 -7.62 34.87
CA TYR A 431 -4.58 -7.61 35.18
C TYR A 431 -5.08 -9.05 35.44
N PRO A 432 -4.94 -9.55 36.69
CA PRO A 432 -5.39 -10.91 37.05
C PRO A 432 -6.90 -11.09 37.01
#